data_AF-A0A2G8SDK4-F1
#
_entry.id   AF-A0A2G8SDK4-F1
#
_cell.length_a   1.000
_cell.length_b   1.000
_cell.length_c   1.000
_cell.angle_alpha   90.00
_cell.angle_beta   90.00
_cell.angle_gamma   90.00
#
_symmetry.space_group_name_H-M   'P 1'
#
loop_
_entity.id
_entity.type
_entity.pdbx_description
1 polymer ?
#
loop_
_entity_poly.entity_id
_entity_poly.type
_entity_poly.pdbx_seq_one_letter_code
_entity_poly.pdbx_strand_id
1 'polypeptide(L)'
;MSNKIIEPIQSRCAILRYSKLRDTEILKRLLEICEMEKACPHPFRSRYVQYNDEGLEALIFTAEGDMRQAINNLQSTWSGFGFVSGDNVFKVCDQPHPITVQAMIRACLKGDIDGAMDKLNELWDQGYSAVDIVVTVFRVVKTFDE
;
A
#
# COMPACT_ATOMS: atom_id res chain seq x y z
N MET A 1 27.08 11.44 -1.95
CA MET A 1 27.45 11.36 -3.38
C MET A 1 27.15 9.95 -3.88
N SER A 2 26.64 9.79 -5.10
CA SER A 2 26.38 8.46 -5.67
C SER A 2 27.70 7.81 -6.09
N ASN A 3 28.41 7.21 -5.14
CA ASN A 3 29.73 6.57 -5.35
C ASN A 3 29.70 5.35 -6.28
N LYS A 4 28.54 5.01 -6.86
CA LYS A 4 28.36 3.87 -7.77
C LYS A 4 28.44 4.24 -9.27
N ILE A 5 28.49 5.53 -9.63
CA ILE A 5 28.53 5.97 -11.05
C ILE A 5 29.88 6.61 -11.35
N ILE A 6 30.52 6.20 -12.44
CA ILE A 6 31.83 6.73 -12.87
C ILE A 6 31.74 8.21 -13.28
N GLU A 7 32.79 8.98 -12.98
CA GLU A 7 32.89 10.43 -13.25
C GLU A 7 32.64 10.82 -14.73
N PRO A 8 33.08 10.04 -15.74
CA PRO A 8 32.77 10.35 -17.14
C PRO A 8 31.26 10.34 -17.47
N ILE A 9 30.47 9.49 -16.81
CA ILE A 9 29.02 9.45 -16.99
C ILE A 9 28.36 10.63 -16.26
N GLN A 10 28.85 10.98 -15.07
CA GLN A 10 28.34 12.13 -14.32
C GLN A 10 28.61 13.47 -15.05
N SER A 11 29.73 13.55 -15.79
CA SER A 11 30.08 14.74 -16.58
C SER A 11 29.20 14.94 -17.82
N ARG A 12 28.67 13.85 -18.42
CA ARG A 12 27.91 13.89 -19.69
C ARG A 12 26.40 13.76 -19.53
N CYS A 13 25.92 13.32 -18.37
CA CYS A 13 24.51 13.01 -18.15
C CYS A 13 23.91 13.83 -16.99
N ALA A 14 22.63 14.19 -17.12
CA ALA A 14 21.87 14.77 -16.03
C ALA A 14 21.45 13.68 -15.02
N ILE A 15 21.76 13.88 -13.74
CA ILE A 15 21.36 12.96 -12.68
C ILE A 15 19.97 13.35 -12.19
N LEU A 16 18.97 12.55 -12.56
CA LEU A 16 17.62 12.65 -12.01
C LEU A 16 17.52 11.80 -10.75
N ARG A 17 17.08 12.41 -9.65
CA ARG A 17 16.84 11.71 -8.38
C ARG A 17 15.34 11.66 -8.15
N TYR A 18 14.79 10.45 -8.13
CA TYR A 18 13.40 10.24 -7.77
C TYR A 18 13.33 9.95 -6.27
N SER A 19 12.70 10.84 -5.51
CA SER A 19 12.31 10.59 -4.13
C SER A 19 10.99 9.84 -4.09
N LYS A 20 10.68 9.22 -2.94
CA LYS A 20 9.33 8.72 -2.66
C LYS A 20 8.31 9.85 -2.85
N LEU A 21 7.20 9.54 -3.49
CA LEU A 21 6.11 10.49 -3.70
C LEU A 21 5.34 10.70 -2.40
N ARG A 22 4.72 11.87 -2.28
CA ARG A 22 3.76 12.14 -1.20
C ARG A 22 2.43 11.44 -1.50
N ASP A 23 1.72 11.07 -0.44
CA ASP A 23 0.42 10.39 -0.52
C ASP A 23 -0.59 11.15 -1.39
N THR A 24 -0.60 12.49 -1.30
CA THR A 24 -1.47 13.35 -2.12
C THR A 24 -1.13 13.31 -3.62
N GLU A 25 0.15 13.14 -3.96
CA GLU A 25 0.60 13.03 -5.35
C GLU A 25 0.23 11.68 -5.95
N ILE A 26 0.32 10.61 -5.14
CA ILE A 26 -0.12 9.27 -5.53
C ILE A 26 -1.63 9.25 -5.73
N LEU A 27 -2.40 9.79 -4.78
CA LEU A 27 -3.86 9.85 -4.89
C LEU A 27 -4.30 10.57 -6.17
N LYS A 28 -3.74 11.74 -6.43
CA LYS A 28 -4.03 12.51 -7.64
C LYS A 28 -3.74 11.69 -8.89
N ARG A 29 -2.60 11.00 -8.93
CA ARG A 29 -2.21 10.20 -10.09
C ARG A 29 -3.09 8.97 -10.28
N LEU A 30 -3.51 8.31 -9.20
CA LEU A 30 -4.46 7.18 -9.26
C LEU A 30 -5.82 7.63 -9.79
N LEU A 31 -6.33 8.78 -9.34
CA LEU A 31 -7.58 9.35 -9.86
C LEU A 31 -7.48 9.67 -11.35
N GLU A 32 -6.38 10.30 -11.79
CA GLU A 32 -6.13 10.55 -13.22
C GLU A 32 -6.15 9.24 -14.05
N ILE A 33 -5.52 8.17 -13.55
CA ILE A 33 -5.52 6.87 -14.22
C ILE A 33 -6.93 6.30 -14.30
N CYS A 34 -7.69 6.34 -13.20
CA CYS A 34 -9.07 5.86 -13.19
C CYS A 34 -9.97 6.63 -14.17
N GLU A 35 -9.81 7.95 -14.29
CA GLU A 35 -10.56 8.77 -15.25
C GLU A 35 -10.13 8.48 -16.70
N MET A 36 -8.84 8.29 -16.97
CA MET A 36 -8.34 7.92 -18.29
C MET A 36 -8.87 6.55 -18.74
N GLU A 37 -8.95 5.58 -17.83
CA GLU A 37 -9.52 4.25 -18.11
C GLU A 37 -11.03 4.33 -18.36
N LYS A 38 -11.77 5.19 -17.63
CA LYS A 38 -13.21 5.44 -17.91
C LYS A 38 -13.43 6.03 -19.30
N ALA A 39 -12.56 6.93 -19.73
CA ALA A 39 -12.66 7.63 -21.01
C ALA A 39 -12.23 6.78 -22.22
N CYS A 40 -11.51 5.67 -22.01
CA CYS A 40 -11.04 4.82 -23.10
C CYS A 40 -12.18 3.90 -23.59
N PRO A 41 -12.74 4.12 -24.80
CA PRO A 41 -13.76 3.23 -25.34
C PRO A 41 -13.04 2.01 -25.93
N HIS A 42 -12.85 0.97 -25.12
CA HIS A 42 -12.27 -0.27 -25.62
C HIS A 42 -13.38 -1.16 -26.23
N PRO A 43 -13.36 -1.43 -27.54
CA PRO A 43 -14.47 -2.07 -28.27
C PRO A 43 -14.74 -3.53 -27.87
N PHE A 44 -13.88 -4.12 -27.03
CA PHE A 44 -14.00 -5.52 -26.60
C PHE A 44 -14.16 -5.68 -25.06
N ARG A 45 -14.04 -4.61 -24.28
CA ARG A 45 -14.12 -4.65 -22.80
C ARG A 45 -14.55 -3.29 -22.25
N SER A 46 -15.85 -3.12 -21.96
CA SER A 46 -16.33 -2.05 -21.05
C SER A 46 -15.86 -2.39 -19.65
N ARG A 47 -14.73 -1.81 -19.25
CA ARG A 47 -14.07 -2.14 -18.00
C ARG A 47 -13.71 -0.85 -17.30
N TYR A 48 -14.74 -0.18 -16.78
CA TYR A 48 -14.56 0.96 -15.90
C TYR A 48 -14.03 0.47 -14.55
N VAL A 49 -13.05 1.19 -14.01
CA VAL A 49 -12.51 0.90 -12.68
C VAL A 49 -13.49 1.47 -11.65
N GLN A 50 -14.20 0.57 -10.97
CA GLN A 50 -15.01 0.94 -9.81
C GLN A 50 -14.12 0.91 -8.57
N TYR A 51 -14.14 1.98 -7.80
CA TYR A 51 -13.37 2.12 -6.56
C TYR A 51 -14.20 2.85 -5.51
N ASN A 52 -13.86 2.64 -4.24
CA ASN A 52 -14.30 3.47 -3.11
C ASN A 52 -13.11 4.27 -2.54
N ASP A 53 -13.41 5.26 -1.71
CA ASP A 53 -12.39 6.11 -1.09
C ASP A 53 -11.46 5.30 -0.16
N GLU A 54 -12.02 4.35 0.60
CA GLU A 54 -11.25 3.44 1.47
C GLU A 54 -10.25 2.57 0.69
N GLY A 55 -10.60 2.18 -0.54
CA GLY A 55 -9.75 1.38 -1.43
C GLY A 55 -8.59 2.20 -1.98
N LEU A 56 -8.82 3.49 -2.29
CA LEU A 56 -7.74 4.40 -2.67
C LEU A 56 -6.79 4.65 -1.50
N GLU A 57 -7.32 4.84 -0.29
CA GLU A 57 -6.51 4.97 0.93
C GLU A 57 -5.68 3.70 1.19
N ALA A 58 -6.27 2.51 1.06
CA ALA A 58 -5.56 1.24 1.19
C ALA A 58 -4.45 1.08 0.13
N LEU A 59 -4.69 1.53 -1.11
CA LEU A 59 -3.67 1.51 -2.17
C LEU A 59 -2.49 2.43 -1.84
N ILE A 60 -2.77 3.64 -1.33
CA ILE A 60 -1.72 4.58 -0.92
C ILE A 60 -0.92 4.01 0.25
N PHE A 61 -1.64 3.45 1.24
CA PHE A 61 -1.04 2.81 2.39
C PHE A 61 -0.07 1.70 1.92
N THR A 62 -0.53 0.79 1.07
CA THR A 62 0.28 -0.34 0.57
C THR A 62 1.40 0.05 -0.39
N ALA A 63 1.33 1.23 -1.03
CA ALA A 63 2.30 1.67 -2.03
C ALA A 63 3.57 2.33 -1.48
N GLU A 64 3.58 2.79 -0.22
CA GLU A 64 4.75 3.37 0.47
C GLU A 64 5.55 4.44 -0.31
N GLY A 65 4.87 5.26 -1.12
CA GLY A 65 5.52 6.29 -1.93
C GLY A 65 6.00 5.82 -3.30
N ASP A 66 5.81 4.54 -3.65
CA ASP A 66 6.12 3.94 -4.96
C ASP A 66 4.87 3.89 -5.86
N MET A 67 4.84 4.75 -6.89
CA MET A 67 3.74 4.78 -7.85
C MET A 67 3.57 3.46 -8.61
N ARG A 68 4.65 2.73 -8.89
CA ARG A 68 4.56 1.45 -9.61
C ARG A 68 3.80 0.42 -8.77
N GLN A 69 4.08 0.38 -7.48
CA GLN A 69 3.38 -0.51 -6.56
C GLN A 69 1.89 -0.13 -6.46
N ALA A 70 1.58 1.17 -6.34
CA ALA A 70 0.20 1.65 -6.33
C ALA A 70 -0.60 1.22 -7.58
N ILE A 71 -0.01 1.37 -8.78
CA ILE A 71 -0.66 1.00 -10.04
C ILE A 71 -0.83 -0.51 -10.14
N ASN A 72 0.20 -1.28 -9.79
CA ASN A 72 0.14 -2.74 -9.85
C ASN A 72 -0.93 -3.29 -8.88
N ASN A 73 -1.02 -2.73 -7.67
CA ASN A 73 -2.03 -3.12 -6.69
C ASN A 73 -3.43 -2.77 -7.18
N LEU A 74 -3.62 -1.58 -7.78
CA LEU A 74 -4.90 -1.16 -8.37
C LEU A 74 -5.34 -2.13 -9.47
N GLN A 75 -4.44 -2.43 -10.42
CA GLN A 75 -4.71 -3.35 -11.52
C GLN A 75 -5.00 -4.77 -11.05
N SER A 76 -4.23 -5.26 -10.07
CA SER A 76 -4.39 -6.61 -9.51
C SER A 76 -5.71 -6.75 -8.76
N THR A 77 -6.06 -5.75 -7.95
CA THR A 77 -7.33 -5.71 -7.20
C THR A 77 -8.51 -5.72 -8.15
N TRP A 78 -8.48 -4.89 -9.19
CA TRP A 78 -9.55 -4.85 -10.16
C TRP A 78 -9.58 -6.08 -11.07
N SER A 79 -8.43 -6.67 -11.43
CA SER A 79 -8.41 -7.89 -12.24
C SER A 79 -8.91 -9.11 -11.46
N GLY A 80 -8.71 -9.14 -10.14
CA GLY A 80 -9.20 -10.20 -9.27
C GLY A 80 -10.69 -10.07 -8.94
N PHE A 81 -11.14 -8.87 -8.55
CA PHE A 81 -12.46 -8.67 -7.94
C PHE A 81 -13.40 -7.74 -8.72
N GLY A 82 -12.90 -7.01 -9.73
CA GLY A 82 -13.67 -6.02 -10.50
C GLY A 82 -14.06 -4.75 -9.75
N PHE A 83 -13.83 -4.71 -8.43
CA PHE A 83 -14.12 -3.59 -7.54
C PHE A 83 -12.95 -3.36 -6.58
N VAL A 84 -12.47 -2.13 -6.50
CA VAL A 84 -11.37 -1.72 -5.63
C VAL A 84 -11.96 -1.24 -4.30
N SER A 85 -12.01 -2.15 -3.32
CA SER A 85 -12.32 -1.85 -1.91
C SER A 85 -11.09 -2.02 -1.03
N GLY A 86 -11.09 -1.40 0.16
CA GLY A 86 -10.02 -1.61 1.15
C GLY A 86 -9.77 -3.09 1.43
N ASP A 87 -10.82 -3.86 1.70
CA ASP A 87 -10.73 -5.30 1.95
C ASP A 87 -10.10 -6.07 0.77
N ASN A 88 -10.50 -5.75 -0.46
CA ASN A 88 -9.96 -6.40 -1.65
C ASN A 88 -8.48 -6.04 -1.87
N VAL A 89 -8.10 -4.79 -1.58
CA VAL A 89 -6.70 -4.35 -1.68
C VAL A 89 -5.84 -5.08 -0.65
N PHE A 90 -6.26 -5.16 0.61
CA PHE A 90 -5.51 -5.88 1.65
C PHE A 90 -5.39 -7.37 1.37
N LYS A 91 -6.44 -8.00 0.82
CA LYS A 91 -6.42 -9.40 0.37
C LYS A 91 -5.46 -9.67 -0.79
N VAL A 92 -5.26 -8.70 -1.68
CA VAL A 92 -4.37 -8.86 -2.85
C VAL A 92 -2.93 -8.54 -2.51
N CYS A 93 -2.72 -7.60 -1.58
CA CYS A 93 -1.40 -7.18 -1.15
C CYS A 93 -0.80 -8.08 -0.07
N ASP A 94 -1.54 -9.09 0.42
CA ASP A 94 -1.13 -9.99 1.52
C ASP A 94 -0.57 -9.22 2.73
N GLN A 95 -1.18 -8.08 3.07
CA GLN A 95 -0.80 -7.29 4.24
C GLN A 95 -1.81 -7.44 5.37
N PRO A 96 -1.35 -7.59 6.62
CA PRO A 96 -2.24 -7.70 7.76
C PRO A 96 -3.05 -6.42 7.96
N HIS A 97 -4.32 -6.58 8.30
CA HIS A 97 -5.24 -5.44 8.42
C HIS A 97 -4.78 -4.48 9.54
N PRO A 98 -4.64 -3.16 9.28
CA PRO A 98 -4.14 -2.20 10.26
C PRO A 98 -4.93 -2.21 11.57
N ILE A 99 -6.23 -2.44 11.51
CA ILE A 99 -7.13 -2.52 12.68
C ILE A 99 -6.70 -3.62 13.66
N THR A 100 -6.31 -4.81 13.16
CA THR A 100 -5.87 -5.93 14.01
C THR A 100 -4.58 -5.56 14.74
N VAL A 101 -3.65 -4.91 14.03
CA VAL A 101 -2.38 -4.43 14.58
C VAL A 101 -2.60 -3.30 15.59
N GLN A 102 -3.52 -2.38 15.32
CA GLN A 102 -3.93 -1.33 16.27
C GLN A 102 -4.54 -1.93 17.55
N ALA A 103 -5.40 -2.94 17.42
CA ALA A 103 -5.99 -3.63 18.57
C ALA A 103 -4.91 -4.31 19.43
N MET A 104 -3.92 -4.94 18.80
CA MET A 104 -2.76 -5.52 19.47
C MET A 104 -1.96 -4.45 20.23
N ILE A 105 -1.67 -3.30 19.60
CA ILE A 105 -0.95 -2.18 20.25
C ILE A 105 -1.76 -1.62 21.43
N ARG A 106 -3.08 -1.47 21.30
CA ARG A 106 -3.96 -1.03 22.40
C ARG A 106 -3.97 -2.01 23.58
N ALA A 107 -3.96 -3.32 23.31
CA ALA A 107 -3.85 -4.32 24.36
C ALA A 107 -2.51 -4.19 25.11
N CYS A 108 -1.41 -4.01 24.37
CA CYS A 108 -0.10 -3.71 24.96
C CYS A 108 -0.11 -2.44 25.83
N LEU A 109 -0.77 -1.36 25.39
CA LEU A 109 -0.89 -0.11 26.15
C LEU A 109 -1.69 -0.28 27.46
N LYS A 110 -2.68 -1.18 27.47
CA LYS A 110 -3.47 -1.52 28.65
C LYS A 110 -2.76 -2.50 29.59
N GLY A 111 -1.60 -3.03 29.21
CA GLY A 111 -0.89 -4.08 29.95
C GLY A 111 -1.51 -5.47 29.82
N ASP A 112 -2.44 -5.66 28.87
CA ASP A 112 -3.06 -6.95 28.59
C ASP A 112 -2.20 -7.74 27.60
N ILE A 113 -1.26 -8.52 28.14
CA ILE A 113 -0.28 -9.29 27.36
C ILE A 113 -0.94 -10.48 26.67
N ASP A 114 -1.89 -11.15 27.34
CA ASP A 114 -2.59 -12.30 26.78
C ASP A 114 -3.43 -11.87 25.57
N GLY A 115 -4.19 -10.78 25.70
CA GLY A 115 -4.96 -10.23 24.59
C GLY A 115 -4.09 -9.76 23.40
N ALA A 116 -2.90 -9.23 23.66
CA ALA A 116 -1.95 -8.87 22.61
C ALA A 116 -1.36 -10.10 21.90
N MET A 117 -1.00 -11.14 22.65
CA MET A 117 -0.47 -12.40 22.11
C MET A 117 -1.51 -13.15 21.29
N ASP A 118 -2.78 -13.15 21.70
CA ASP A 118 -3.86 -13.74 20.92
C ASP A 118 -4.00 -13.06 19.54
N LYS A 119 -3.89 -11.73 19.47
CA LYS A 119 -3.90 -10.99 18.21
C LYS A 119 -2.67 -11.22 17.35
N LEU A 120 -1.51 -11.42 17.95
CA LEU A 120 -0.30 -11.79 17.23
C LEU A 120 -0.42 -13.20 16.63
N ASN A 121 -0.93 -14.16 17.41
CA ASN A 121 -1.16 -15.53 16.96
C ASN A 121 -2.20 -15.58 15.83
N GLU A 122 -3.27 -14.78 15.91
CA GLU A 122 -4.26 -14.65 14.84
C GLU A 122 -3.60 -14.22 13.50
N LEU A 123 -2.65 -13.28 13.53
CA LEU A 123 -1.90 -12.87 12.35
C LEU A 123 -0.92 -13.96 11.87
N TRP A 124 -0.29 -14.66 12.80
CA TRP A 124 0.62 -15.75 12.49
C TRP A 124 -0.10 -16.93 11.82
N ASP A 125 -1.26 -17.32 12.34
CA ASP A 125 -2.08 -18.42 11.82
C ASP A 125 -2.69 -18.11 10.44
N GLN A 126 -2.86 -16.83 10.10
CA GLN A 126 -3.24 -16.38 8.76
C GLN A 126 -2.10 -16.53 7.73
N GLY A 127 -0.89 -16.91 8.17
CA GLY A 127 0.24 -17.20 7.29
C GLY A 127 1.08 -15.98 6.91
N TYR A 128 0.91 -14.83 7.58
CA TYR A 128 1.77 -13.67 7.36
C TYR A 128 3.20 -13.94 7.85
N SER A 129 4.18 -13.43 7.11
CA SER A 129 5.58 -13.50 7.54
C SER A 129 5.81 -12.66 8.78
N ALA A 130 6.70 -13.13 9.67
CA ALA A 130 7.17 -12.36 10.83
C ALA A 130 7.68 -10.96 10.43
N VAL A 131 8.34 -10.86 9.27
CA VAL A 131 8.87 -9.59 8.76
C VAL A 131 7.72 -8.62 8.42
N ASP A 132 6.67 -9.10 7.78
CA ASP A 132 5.53 -8.27 7.37
C ASP A 132 4.72 -7.80 8.57
N ILE A 133 4.57 -8.65 9.59
CA ILE A 133 3.96 -8.28 10.87
C ILE A 133 4.76 -7.14 11.51
N VAL A 134 6.08 -7.27 11.64
CA VAL A 134 6.94 -6.25 12.25
C VAL A 134 6.91 -4.93 11.47
N VAL A 135 6.99 -4.99 10.14
CA VAL A 135 6.91 -3.79 9.28
C VAL A 135 5.56 -3.11 9.44
N THR A 136 4.46 -3.86 9.49
CA THR A 136 3.12 -3.29 9.66
C THR A 136 2.94 -2.68 11.05
N VAL A 137 3.42 -3.33 12.11
CA VAL A 137 3.44 -2.76 13.47
C VAL A 137 4.16 -1.42 13.48
N PHE A 138 5.35 -1.35 12.90
CA PHE A 138 6.12 -0.11 12.84
C PHE A 138 5.38 1.01 12.09
N ARG A 139 4.65 0.67 11.02
CA ARG A 139 3.84 1.61 10.25
C ARG A 139 2.64 2.13 11.06
N VAL A 140 1.92 1.21 11.70
CA VAL A 140 0.76 1.55 12.52
C VAL A 140 1.18 2.41 13.70
N VAL A 141 2.28 2.09 14.39
CA VAL A 141 2.80 2.90 15.52
C VAL A 141 3.11 4.34 15.09
N LYS A 142 3.65 4.57 13.89
CA LYS A 142 3.93 5.93 13.39
C LYS A 142 2.67 6.76 13.11
N THR A 143 1.56 6.11 12.84
CA THR A 143 0.26 6.74 12.58
C THR A 143 -0.67 6.63 13.78
N PHE A 144 -0.20 6.02 14.88
CA PHE A 144 -0.97 5.83 16.09
C PHE A 144 -0.93 7.12 16.91
N ASP A 145 -2.09 7.77 17.03
CA ASP A 145 -2.28 9.04 17.75
C ASP A 145 -3.06 8.74 19.04
N GLU A 146 -2.41 8.07 20.00
CA GLU A 146 -2.83 7.90 21.41
C GLU A 146 -1.60 7.91 22.33
#